data_AF-A0A9P6IRH2-F1
#
_entry.id   AF-A0A9P6IRH2-F1
#
_cell.length_a   1.000
_cell.length_b   1.000
_cell.length_c   1.000
_cell.angle_alpha   90.00
_cell.angle_beta   90.00
_cell.angle_gamma   90.00
#
_symmetry.space_group_name_H-M   'P 1'
#
loop_
_entity.id
_entity.type
_entity.pdbx_description
1 polymer ?
#
loop_
_entity_poly.entity_id
_entity_poly.type
_entity_poly.pdbx_seq_one_letter_code
_entity_poly.pdbx_strand_id
1 'polypeptide(L)'
;MKIVLSVAALASVAYADITFNVVGYPSTNTGAFGVNVGDQIIKLASNETTFPVWTGTVPGSTGATEYAYVELNAAGAAVKTEPFKRKLSDPAATTTPNEFFERQTTVWGLPRIPYTYFATYPSNTKAFRAEQIATFHVTAPAALMAGMLADPMNAQNVKADIRFISNDTIHSQTNVTFGLSGKSSKEHVKQAFRFKFDTAISQKFFHRPNLKLRSMVMDPTMMREMLYIDMLNSAGVATQQGAWVRLFINNEPYGLYLMVDDISGSFLKQTVHGGDSKVANGSLVQMNAFPENGQQFNADLVYKGPSLADYQKGNYDSKKLGPGDTAEEPIKELIDFMKDLQDFDPASTPDPIAYWEQRMDFDGFLRCMALEYLG
;
A
#
# COMPACT_ATOMS: atom_id res chain seq x y z
N MET A 1 -17.52 -22.43 -71.29
CA MET A 1 -16.22 -22.72 -70.66
C MET A 1 -15.91 -21.58 -69.69
N LYS A 2 -16.22 -21.74 -68.39
CA LYS A 2 -15.95 -20.72 -67.36
C LYS A 2 -14.73 -21.18 -66.56
N ILE A 3 -13.63 -20.46 -66.70
CA ILE A 3 -12.39 -20.65 -65.95
C ILE A 3 -12.62 -20.06 -64.56
N VAL A 4 -12.60 -20.90 -63.52
CA VAL A 4 -12.62 -20.45 -62.13
C VAL A 4 -11.19 -20.16 -61.72
N LEU A 5 -10.88 -18.88 -61.52
CA LEU A 5 -9.60 -18.40 -61.02
C LEU A 5 -9.60 -18.53 -59.49
N SER A 6 -8.88 -19.52 -58.96
CA SER A 6 -8.63 -19.66 -57.52
C SER A 6 -7.57 -18.64 -57.09
N VAL A 7 -7.99 -17.61 -56.35
CA VAL A 7 -7.12 -16.65 -55.67
C VAL A 7 -6.62 -17.29 -54.38
N ALA A 8 -5.33 -17.61 -54.30
CA ALA A 8 -4.69 -18.01 -53.06
C ALA A 8 -4.55 -16.78 -52.15
N ALA A 9 -5.30 -16.74 -51.05
CA ALA A 9 -5.11 -15.76 -50.00
C ALA A 9 -3.82 -16.10 -49.24
N LEU A 10 -2.74 -15.36 -49.50
CA LEU A 10 -1.59 -15.30 -48.62
C LEU A 10 -2.03 -14.62 -47.31
N ALA A 11 -2.39 -15.41 -46.31
CA ALA A 11 -2.51 -14.91 -44.95
C ALA A 11 -1.11 -14.53 -44.47
N SER A 12 -0.76 -13.23 -44.52
CA SER A 12 0.37 -12.73 -43.77
C SER A 12 0.02 -12.89 -42.29
N VAL A 13 0.59 -13.91 -41.64
CA VAL A 13 0.64 -13.97 -40.19
C VAL A 13 1.45 -12.74 -39.77
N ALA A 14 0.76 -11.71 -39.30
CA ALA A 14 1.42 -10.62 -38.61
C ALA A 14 2.12 -11.27 -37.41
N TYR A 15 3.44 -11.35 -37.47
CA TYR A 15 4.26 -11.68 -36.33
C TYR A 15 3.89 -10.67 -35.24
N ALA A 16 3.30 -11.15 -34.15
CA ALA A 16 3.16 -10.30 -32.98
C ALA A 16 4.58 -10.03 -32.44
N ASP A 17 4.74 -8.90 -31.77
CA ASP A 17 5.95 -8.54 -31.06
C ASP A 17 5.59 -8.46 -29.58
N ILE A 18 6.38 -9.08 -28.70
CA ILE A 18 6.17 -8.99 -27.24
C ILE A 18 7.17 -8.03 -26.63
N THR A 19 6.67 -7.11 -25.81
CA THR A 19 7.49 -6.30 -24.91
C THR A 19 7.66 -7.02 -23.57
N PHE A 20 8.89 -7.40 -23.25
CA PHE A 20 9.25 -8.08 -22.01
C PHE A 20 9.67 -7.06 -20.96
N ASN A 21 9.21 -7.25 -19.72
CA ASN A 21 9.48 -6.36 -18.58
C ASN A 21 9.90 -7.19 -17.37
N VAL A 22 11.14 -6.99 -16.92
CA VAL A 22 11.66 -7.62 -15.70
C VAL A 22 12.11 -6.58 -14.70
N VAL A 23 11.67 -6.74 -13.45
CA VAL A 23 12.15 -6.01 -12.29
C VAL A 23 13.35 -6.77 -11.74
N GLY A 24 14.52 -6.14 -11.72
CA GLY A 24 15.74 -6.79 -11.26
C GLY A 24 16.87 -5.82 -10.91
N TYR A 25 17.68 -6.23 -9.95
CA TYR A 25 18.87 -5.52 -9.49
C TYR A 25 20.09 -6.35 -9.87
N PRO A 26 20.89 -5.94 -10.86
CA PRO A 26 22.07 -6.70 -11.26
C PRO A 26 23.08 -6.80 -10.12
N SER A 27 23.77 -7.92 -10.00
CA SER A 27 24.82 -8.18 -9.01
C SER A 27 26.03 -7.25 -9.14
N THR A 28 26.17 -6.54 -10.26
CA THR A 28 27.23 -5.56 -10.51
C THR A 28 26.62 -4.28 -11.10
N ASN A 29 27.21 -3.12 -10.81
CA ASN A 29 26.73 -1.83 -11.31
C ASN A 29 26.75 -1.69 -12.85
N THR A 30 27.48 -2.56 -13.54
CA THR A 30 27.57 -2.63 -15.01
C THR A 30 26.76 -3.79 -15.60
N GLY A 31 26.10 -4.57 -14.76
CA GLY A 31 25.25 -5.68 -15.18
C GLY A 31 23.95 -5.20 -15.82
N ALA A 32 23.23 -6.12 -16.44
CA ALA A 32 21.94 -5.86 -17.07
C ALA A 32 21.03 -7.08 -16.94
N PHE A 33 19.78 -6.94 -17.39
CA PHE A 33 18.91 -8.08 -17.63
C PHE A 33 18.69 -8.30 -19.12
N GLY A 34 18.42 -9.54 -19.47
CA GLY A 34 18.02 -10.01 -20.79
C GLY A 34 16.84 -10.96 -20.69
N VAL A 35 16.25 -11.28 -21.84
CA VAL A 35 15.28 -12.35 -21.99
C VAL A 35 15.82 -13.39 -22.95
N ASN A 36 15.76 -14.66 -22.55
CA ASN A 36 16.05 -15.79 -23.42
C ASN A 36 14.74 -16.25 -24.08
N VAL A 37 14.68 -16.17 -25.41
CA VAL A 37 13.59 -16.68 -26.26
C VAL A 37 14.20 -17.62 -27.28
N GLY A 38 13.84 -18.91 -27.25
CA GLY A 38 14.31 -19.89 -28.23
C GLY A 38 15.85 -19.98 -28.33
N ASP A 39 16.54 -19.99 -27.17
CA ASP A 39 18.00 -20.01 -27.02
C ASP A 39 18.73 -18.74 -27.50
N GLN A 40 18.00 -17.69 -27.86
CA GLN A 40 18.55 -16.37 -28.14
C GLN A 40 18.35 -15.45 -26.93
N ILE A 41 19.44 -14.84 -26.47
CA ILE A 41 19.40 -13.85 -25.40
C ILE A 41 19.31 -12.45 -26.02
N ILE A 42 18.22 -11.75 -25.72
CA ILE A 42 18.02 -10.36 -26.08
C ILE A 42 18.26 -9.50 -24.83
N LYS A 43 19.23 -8.59 -24.90
CA LYS A 43 19.50 -7.64 -23.82
C LYS A 43 18.35 -6.64 -23.68
N LEU A 44 17.87 -6.46 -22.46
CA LEU A 44 16.84 -5.47 -22.11
C LEU A 44 17.50 -4.17 -21.64
N ALA A 45 16.77 -3.07 -21.76
CA ALA A 45 17.25 -1.74 -21.41
C ALA A 45 16.55 -1.20 -20.16
N SER A 46 17.30 -0.48 -19.34
CA SER A 46 16.78 0.32 -18.23
C SER A 46 17.53 1.65 -18.19
N ASN A 47 16.96 2.65 -17.55
CA ASN A 47 17.57 3.96 -17.33
C ASN A 47 17.21 4.48 -15.94
N GLU A 48 17.78 5.60 -15.50
CA GLU A 48 17.54 6.17 -14.16
C GLU A 48 16.05 6.39 -13.84
N THR A 49 15.24 6.67 -14.86
CA THR A 49 13.80 6.92 -14.71
C THR A 49 12.93 5.65 -14.75
N THR A 50 13.46 4.51 -15.19
CA THR A 50 12.73 3.22 -15.27
C THR A 50 13.30 2.13 -14.37
N PHE A 51 14.56 2.23 -13.95
CA PHE A 51 15.22 1.27 -13.07
C PHE A 51 14.43 1.03 -11.79
N PRO A 52 14.30 -0.20 -11.25
CA PRO A 52 14.91 -1.46 -11.67
C PRO A 52 14.13 -2.21 -12.78
N VAL A 53 13.24 -1.56 -13.53
CA VAL A 53 12.53 -2.21 -14.65
C VAL A 53 13.39 -2.20 -15.90
N TRP A 54 13.67 -3.38 -16.44
CA TRP A 54 14.37 -3.62 -17.68
C TRP A 54 13.36 -4.07 -18.73
N THR A 55 13.33 -3.37 -19.86
CA THR A 55 12.31 -3.55 -20.89
C THR A 55 12.92 -3.70 -22.29
N GLY A 56 12.24 -4.42 -23.16
CA GLY A 56 12.65 -4.61 -24.56
C GLY A 56 11.63 -5.41 -25.36
N THR A 57 11.48 -5.05 -26.63
CA THR A 57 10.56 -5.73 -27.56
C THR A 57 11.33 -6.76 -28.38
N VAL A 58 10.84 -8.00 -28.43
CA VAL A 58 11.42 -9.08 -29.24
C VAL A 58 10.49 -9.37 -30.42
N PRO A 59 10.91 -9.06 -31.66
CA PRO A 59 10.08 -9.29 -32.84
C PRO A 59 9.75 -10.77 -33.05
N GLY A 60 8.53 -11.07 -33.50
CA GLY A 60 8.10 -12.45 -33.78
C GLY A 60 7.75 -13.29 -32.55
N SER A 61 7.85 -12.72 -31.35
CA SER A 61 7.34 -13.35 -30.14
C SER A 61 5.81 -13.21 -30.05
N THR A 62 5.13 -14.24 -29.57
CA THR A 62 3.68 -14.25 -29.35
C THR A 62 3.35 -14.58 -27.90
N GLY A 63 2.09 -14.45 -27.47
CA GLY A 63 1.66 -14.89 -26.14
C GLY A 63 1.90 -16.38 -25.86
N ALA A 64 2.11 -17.20 -26.90
CA ALA A 64 2.48 -18.60 -26.76
C ALA A 64 3.99 -18.83 -26.53
N THR A 65 4.81 -17.79 -26.66
CA THR A 65 6.28 -17.88 -26.57
C THR A 65 6.70 -18.21 -25.14
N GLU A 66 7.52 -19.25 -25.01
CA GLU A 66 8.21 -19.54 -23.76
C GLU A 66 9.47 -18.70 -23.65
N TYR A 67 9.76 -18.22 -22.44
CA TYR A 67 10.91 -17.37 -22.18
C TYR A 67 11.45 -17.56 -20.78
N ALA A 68 12.68 -17.12 -20.54
CA ALA A 68 13.27 -17.03 -19.21
C ALA A 68 14.09 -15.75 -19.11
N TYR A 69 14.00 -15.03 -18.00
CA TYR A 69 14.89 -13.89 -17.81
C TYR A 69 16.30 -14.35 -17.44
N VAL A 70 17.26 -13.49 -17.76
CA VAL A 70 18.69 -13.75 -17.57
C VAL A 70 19.34 -12.49 -17.04
N GLU A 71 20.15 -12.61 -15.99
CA GLU A 71 21.09 -11.58 -15.58
C GLU A 71 22.34 -11.67 -16.45
N LEU A 72 22.81 -10.52 -16.95
CA LEU A 72 23.94 -10.39 -17.86
C LEU A 72 25.07 -9.60 -17.18
N ASN A 73 26.32 -9.99 -17.44
CA ASN A 73 27.48 -9.16 -17.11
C ASN A 73 27.67 -7.99 -18.10
N ALA A 74 28.70 -7.17 -17.87
CA ALA A 74 29.03 -6.02 -18.73
C ALA A 74 29.29 -6.39 -20.20
N ALA A 75 29.78 -7.60 -20.47
CA ALA A 75 30.03 -8.11 -21.82
C ALA A 75 28.77 -8.67 -22.49
N GLY A 76 27.63 -8.70 -21.80
CA GLY A 76 26.37 -9.27 -22.29
C GLY A 76 26.27 -10.79 -22.16
N ALA A 77 27.21 -11.44 -21.48
CA ALA A 77 27.14 -12.87 -21.22
C ALA A 77 26.25 -13.17 -20.00
N ALA A 78 25.47 -14.24 -20.08
CA ALA A 78 24.63 -14.73 -18.99
C ALA A 78 25.48 -15.08 -17.76
N VAL A 79 25.15 -14.49 -16.61
CA VAL A 79 25.71 -14.86 -15.30
C VAL A 79 24.73 -15.64 -14.45
N LYS A 80 23.42 -15.43 -14.67
CA LYS A 80 22.37 -16.15 -13.97
C LYS A 80 21.13 -16.25 -14.84
N THR A 81 20.55 -17.44 -14.96
CA THR A 81 19.34 -17.69 -15.74
C THR A 81 18.26 -18.21 -14.81
N GLU A 82 17.00 -17.79 -15.01
CA GLU A 82 15.89 -18.37 -14.26
C GLU A 82 15.84 -19.90 -14.45
N PRO A 83 15.62 -20.68 -13.38
CA PRO A 83 15.59 -22.15 -13.46
C PRO A 83 14.27 -22.69 -14.02
N PHE A 84 13.37 -21.82 -14.47
CA PHE A 84 12.06 -22.14 -15.00
C PHE A 84 11.80 -21.31 -16.25
N LYS A 85 10.89 -21.80 -17.10
CA LYS A 85 10.34 -21.02 -18.20
C LYS A 85 9.02 -20.36 -17.80
N ARG A 86 8.78 -19.19 -18.36
CA ARG A 86 7.56 -18.42 -18.28
C ARG A 86 6.76 -18.53 -19.57
N LYS A 87 5.47 -18.25 -19.48
CA LYS A 87 4.55 -18.15 -20.61
C LYS A 87 3.44 -17.18 -20.24
N LEU A 88 2.97 -16.38 -21.19
CA LEU A 88 1.86 -15.46 -20.93
C LEU A 88 0.55 -16.25 -20.75
N SER A 89 -0.25 -15.84 -19.76
CA SER A 89 -1.55 -16.45 -19.49
C SER A 89 -2.58 -16.09 -20.57
N ASP A 90 -2.46 -14.89 -21.15
CA ASP A 90 -3.27 -14.42 -22.26
C ASP A 90 -2.47 -14.53 -23.58
N PRO A 91 -2.87 -15.42 -24.51
CA PRO A 91 -2.21 -15.57 -25.80
C PRO A 91 -2.25 -14.30 -26.68
N ALA A 92 -3.18 -13.37 -26.42
CA ALA A 92 -3.33 -12.12 -27.14
C ALA A 92 -2.50 -10.97 -26.54
N ALA A 93 -1.89 -11.15 -25.38
CA ALA A 93 -1.08 -10.12 -24.76
C ALA A 93 0.16 -9.81 -25.60
N THR A 94 0.46 -8.52 -25.74
CA THR A 94 1.64 -7.98 -26.46
C THR A 94 2.73 -7.46 -25.51
N THR A 95 2.51 -7.59 -24.20
CA THR A 95 3.46 -7.20 -23.16
C THR A 95 3.41 -8.20 -22.01
N THR A 96 4.57 -8.49 -21.42
CA THR A 96 4.59 -9.16 -20.12
C THR A 96 4.20 -8.17 -19.02
N PRO A 97 3.70 -8.67 -17.87
CA PRO A 97 3.68 -7.89 -16.64
C PRO A 97 5.08 -7.40 -16.26
N ASN A 98 5.19 -6.50 -15.30
CA ASN A 98 6.45 -6.21 -14.60
C ASN A 98 6.79 -7.41 -13.69
N GLU A 99 7.54 -8.37 -14.21
CA GLU A 99 7.84 -9.62 -13.52
C GLU A 99 9.11 -9.49 -12.68
N PHE A 100 9.09 -9.96 -11.43
CA PHE A 100 10.30 -9.91 -10.60
C PHE A 100 11.21 -11.10 -10.95
N PHE A 101 12.49 -10.83 -11.23
CA PHE A 101 13.47 -11.86 -11.58
C PHE A 101 13.52 -12.98 -10.53
N GLU A 102 13.58 -14.24 -10.99
CA GLU A 102 13.53 -15.46 -10.16
C GLU A 102 12.23 -15.69 -9.38
N ARG A 103 11.18 -14.90 -9.64
CA ARG A 103 9.85 -15.14 -9.12
C ARG A 103 8.90 -15.60 -10.22
N GLN A 104 8.69 -16.91 -10.32
CA GLN A 104 7.87 -17.54 -11.35
C GLN A 104 6.44 -16.95 -11.42
N THR A 105 5.84 -16.65 -10.25
CA THR A 105 4.47 -16.15 -10.17
C THR A 105 4.43 -14.65 -9.88
N THR A 106 3.95 -13.88 -10.86
CA THR A 106 3.78 -12.42 -10.75
C THR A 106 2.43 -12.03 -10.16
N VAL A 107 1.36 -12.71 -10.60
CA VAL A 107 -0.01 -12.52 -10.10
C VAL A 107 -0.51 -13.85 -9.54
N TRP A 108 -1.05 -13.83 -8.33
CA TRP A 108 -1.62 -15.00 -7.67
C TRP A 108 -2.89 -14.61 -6.91
N GLY A 109 -4.01 -15.21 -7.29
CA GLY A 109 -5.27 -15.05 -6.58
C GLY A 109 -5.22 -15.73 -5.22
N LEU A 110 -5.49 -14.98 -4.16
CA LEU A 110 -5.72 -15.54 -2.83
C LEU A 110 -7.22 -15.79 -2.62
N PRO A 111 -7.60 -16.88 -1.91
CA PRO A 111 -8.97 -17.03 -1.45
C PRO A 111 -9.39 -15.80 -0.65
N ARG A 112 -10.54 -15.22 -1.01
CA ARG A 112 -11.08 -14.05 -0.29
C ARG A 112 -11.87 -14.52 0.92
N ILE A 113 -11.81 -13.76 1.99
CA ILE A 113 -12.80 -13.89 3.08
C ILE A 113 -14.16 -13.51 2.47
N PRO A 114 -15.18 -14.37 2.56
CA PRO A 114 -16.51 -14.05 2.03
C PRO A 114 -17.03 -12.76 2.64
N TYR A 115 -17.67 -11.89 1.86
CA TYR A 115 -18.34 -10.71 2.42
C TYR A 115 -19.52 -11.17 3.27
N THR A 116 -19.49 -10.83 4.55
CA THR A 116 -20.64 -11.04 5.45
C THR A 116 -21.62 -9.87 5.30
N TYR A 117 -21.08 -8.69 5.02
CA TYR A 117 -21.85 -7.48 4.74
C TYR A 117 -21.29 -6.80 3.49
N PHE A 118 -22.17 -6.19 2.69
CA PHE A 118 -21.73 -5.39 1.56
C PHE A 118 -21.08 -4.10 2.08
N ALA A 119 -19.76 -3.98 1.88
CA ALA A 119 -19.05 -2.75 2.16
C ALA A 119 -19.30 -1.74 1.03
N THR A 120 -19.63 -0.50 1.38
CA THR A 120 -19.63 0.66 0.46
C THR A 120 -18.25 1.33 0.37
N TYR A 121 -17.25 0.71 1.01
CA TYR A 121 -15.90 1.23 1.24
C TYR A 121 -14.88 0.12 0.95
N PRO A 122 -13.63 0.45 0.56
CA PRO A 122 -13.11 1.74 0.11
C PRO A 122 -13.38 2.01 -1.39
N SER A 123 -13.00 3.19 -1.88
CA SER A 123 -12.91 3.44 -3.34
C SER A 123 -11.91 2.49 -4.02
N ASN A 124 -12.22 2.07 -5.25
CA ASN A 124 -11.31 1.25 -6.07
C ASN A 124 -9.98 1.97 -6.29
N THR A 125 -8.86 1.28 -6.00
CA THR A 125 -7.52 1.87 -6.10
C THR A 125 -6.49 0.86 -6.62
N LYS A 126 -5.51 1.36 -7.37
CA LYS A 126 -4.34 0.58 -7.79
C LYS A 126 -3.31 0.39 -6.68
N ALA A 127 -3.44 1.13 -5.57
CA ALA A 127 -2.52 1.07 -4.44
C ALA A 127 -2.50 -0.30 -3.76
N PHE A 128 -3.67 -0.88 -3.49
CA PHE A 128 -3.80 -2.04 -2.60
C PHE A 128 -4.33 -3.27 -3.33
N ARG A 129 -3.53 -3.80 -4.26
CA ARG A 129 -3.88 -5.02 -5.01
C ARG A 129 -3.35 -6.25 -4.28
N ALA A 130 -4.26 -7.10 -3.78
CA ALA A 130 -3.93 -8.29 -3.00
C ALA A 130 -3.22 -9.40 -3.81
N GLU A 131 -3.44 -9.48 -5.11
CA GLU A 131 -3.00 -10.60 -5.95
C GLU A 131 -1.53 -10.50 -6.39
N GLN A 132 -0.78 -9.56 -5.82
CA GLN A 132 0.60 -9.32 -6.18
C GLN A 132 1.42 -8.83 -5.00
N ILE A 133 2.74 -8.84 -5.17
CA ILE A 133 3.65 -8.13 -4.29
C ILE A 133 4.35 -7.08 -5.15
N ALA A 134 3.99 -5.83 -4.99
CA ALA A 134 4.60 -4.72 -5.72
C ALA A 134 6.01 -4.40 -5.16
N THR A 135 6.77 -3.56 -5.86
CA THR A 135 8.10 -3.12 -5.42
C THR A 135 8.12 -1.61 -5.24
N PHE A 136 8.54 -1.14 -4.07
CA PHE A 136 9.04 0.21 -3.88
C PHE A 136 10.55 0.22 -4.06
N HIS A 137 11.01 0.98 -5.03
CA HIS A 137 12.40 1.38 -5.17
C HIS A 137 12.55 2.83 -4.73
N VAL A 138 13.37 3.06 -3.72
CA VAL A 138 13.62 4.37 -3.10
C VAL A 138 15.07 4.75 -3.32
N THR A 139 15.31 5.98 -3.78
CA THR A 139 16.64 6.57 -3.91
C THR A 139 16.71 7.78 -2.99
N ALA A 140 17.65 7.77 -2.05
CA ALA A 140 17.80 8.81 -1.04
C ALA A 140 19.28 9.09 -0.72
N PRO A 141 19.65 10.29 -0.26
CA PRO A 141 21.04 10.59 0.11
C PRO A 141 21.57 9.62 1.16
N ALA A 142 22.59 8.84 0.80
CA ALA A 142 23.08 7.71 1.61
C ALA A 142 23.51 8.12 3.03
N ALA A 143 24.18 9.26 3.18
CA ALA A 143 24.60 9.77 4.48
C ALA A 143 23.42 10.12 5.40
N LEU A 144 22.35 10.71 4.84
CA LEU A 144 21.15 11.05 5.61
C LEU A 144 20.36 9.80 5.99
N MET A 145 20.28 8.81 5.09
CA MET A 145 19.70 7.50 5.40
C MET A 145 20.48 6.78 6.50
N ALA A 146 21.81 6.76 6.44
CA ALA A 146 22.64 6.16 7.47
C ALA A 146 22.44 6.86 8.83
N GLY A 147 22.39 8.19 8.86
CA GLY A 147 22.09 8.95 10.07
C GLY A 147 20.70 8.65 10.64
N MET A 148 19.68 8.55 9.78
CA MET A 148 18.31 8.19 10.16
C MET A 148 18.24 6.81 10.84
N LEU A 149 18.99 5.84 10.32
CA LEU A 149 19.00 4.47 10.83
C LEU A 149 19.91 4.29 12.07
N ALA A 150 20.91 5.15 12.24
CA ALA A 150 21.80 5.14 13.40
C ALA A 150 21.15 5.69 14.68
N ASP A 151 20.22 6.66 14.55
CA ASP A 151 19.41 7.17 15.66
C ASP A 151 17.92 7.24 15.28
N PRO A 152 17.22 6.10 15.26
CA PRO A 152 15.81 6.03 14.86
C PRO A 152 14.87 6.90 15.71
N MET A 153 15.22 7.12 16.98
CA MET A 153 14.37 7.85 17.93
C MET A 153 14.34 9.35 17.62
N ASN A 154 15.49 9.92 17.25
CA ASN A 154 15.61 11.35 16.90
C ASN A 154 15.73 11.62 15.39
N ALA A 155 15.55 10.57 14.58
CA ALA A 155 15.68 10.60 13.13
C ALA A 155 14.85 11.72 12.46
N GLN A 156 15.49 12.43 11.55
CA GLN A 156 14.85 13.41 10.68
C GLN A 156 14.41 12.77 9.36
N ASN A 157 13.32 13.29 8.79
CA ASN A 157 12.89 12.87 7.46
C ASN A 157 13.90 13.32 6.40
N VAL A 158 14.02 12.58 5.31
CA VAL A 158 14.83 12.90 4.15
C VAL A 158 13.96 13.14 2.93
N LYS A 159 14.56 13.74 1.89
CA LYS A 159 13.96 13.77 0.56
C LYS A 159 14.45 12.58 -0.25
N ALA A 160 13.51 11.90 -0.90
CA ALA A 160 13.78 10.70 -1.66
C ALA A 160 12.95 10.67 -2.95
N ASP A 161 13.51 10.02 -3.95
CA ASP A 161 12.79 9.65 -5.16
C ASP A 161 12.23 8.24 -4.99
N ILE A 162 10.98 8.04 -5.38
CA ILE A 162 10.27 6.78 -5.18
C ILE A 162 9.69 6.29 -6.49
N ARG A 163 9.80 4.99 -6.72
CA ARG A 163 9.17 4.27 -7.82
C ARG A 163 8.42 3.07 -7.28
N PHE A 164 7.11 3.10 -7.40
CA PHE A 164 6.24 1.97 -7.11
C PHE A 164 5.97 1.20 -8.40
N ILE A 165 6.22 -0.11 -8.36
CA ILE A 165 6.14 -1.00 -9.52
C ILE A 165 5.19 -2.13 -9.16
N SER A 166 3.97 -2.05 -9.66
CA SER A 166 3.04 -3.19 -9.71
C SER A 166 3.28 -3.99 -10.98
N ASN A 167 2.57 -5.11 -11.13
CA ASN A 167 2.57 -5.96 -12.32
C ASN A 167 2.23 -5.22 -13.63
N ASP A 168 1.56 -4.07 -13.60
CA ASP A 168 1.10 -3.35 -14.79
C ASP A 168 1.23 -1.82 -14.70
N THR A 169 1.74 -1.30 -13.58
CA THR A 169 1.80 0.15 -13.32
C THR A 169 3.16 0.49 -12.72
N ILE A 170 3.78 1.53 -13.26
CA ILE A 170 4.96 2.18 -12.68
C ILE A 170 4.54 3.59 -12.29
N HIS A 171 4.62 3.91 -11.00
CA HIS A 171 4.31 5.23 -10.45
C HIS A 171 5.56 5.83 -9.82
N SER A 172 6.08 6.90 -10.42
CA SER A 172 7.31 7.56 -10.00
C SER A 172 7.02 8.96 -9.46
N GLN A 173 7.63 9.31 -8.32
CA GLN A 173 7.62 10.67 -7.79
C GLN A 173 8.97 11.04 -7.19
N THR A 174 9.39 12.27 -7.42
CA THR A 174 10.66 12.80 -6.92
C THR A 174 10.45 13.69 -5.71
N ASN A 175 11.49 13.89 -4.89
CA ASN A 175 11.47 14.82 -3.76
C ASN A 175 10.35 14.54 -2.72
N VAL A 176 9.97 13.28 -2.57
CA VAL A 176 8.98 12.81 -1.59
C VAL A 176 9.63 12.83 -0.21
N THR A 177 8.87 13.26 0.79
CA THR A 177 9.37 13.21 2.17
C THR A 177 9.30 11.76 2.65
N PHE A 178 10.45 11.20 3.00
CA PHE A 178 10.60 9.81 3.43
C PHE A 178 11.22 9.76 4.82
N GLY A 179 10.72 8.91 5.69
CA GLY A 179 11.26 8.79 7.04
C GLY A 179 10.70 7.62 7.82
N LEU A 180 11.11 7.53 9.08
CA LEU A 180 10.67 6.45 9.96
C LEU A 180 9.22 6.65 10.42
N SER A 181 8.57 5.53 10.72
CA SER A 181 7.20 5.47 11.22
C SER A 181 7.13 4.67 12.52
N GLY A 182 6.04 4.86 13.26
CA GLY A 182 5.77 4.20 14.53
C GLY A 182 6.57 4.77 15.71
N LYS A 183 6.33 4.17 16.88
CA LYS A 183 6.90 4.56 18.18
C LYS A 183 7.86 3.48 18.66
N SER A 184 7.36 2.40 19.26
CA SER A 184 8.16 1.25 19.71
C SER A 184 8.81 0.49 18.56
N SER A 185 8.22 0.51 17.36
CA SER A 185 8.81 -0.14 16.18
C SER A 185 10.22 0.37 15.83
N LYS A 186 10.59 1.56 16.33
CA LYS A 186 11.92 2.15 16.15
C LYS A 186 13.01 1.48 16.96
N GLU A 187 12.64 0.69 17.97
CA GLU A 187 13.58 -0.07 18.81
C GLU A 187 14.13 -1.32 18.09
N HIS A 188 13.56 -1.68 16.94
CA HIS A 188 13.97 -2.87 16.18
C HIS A 188 14.87 -2.52 15.00
N VAL A 189 15.79 -3.44 14.64
CA VAL A 189 16.68 -3.27 13.48
C VAL A 189 15.88 -3.03 12.18
N LYS A 190 14.79 -3.78 11.97
CA LYS A 190 13.91 -3.61 10.81
C LYS A 190 12.89 -2.50 11.07
N GLN A 191 13.27 -1.29 10.64
CA GLN A 191 12.50 -0.08 10.82
C GLN A 191 11.22 -0.06 9.97
N ALA A 192 10.17 0.59 10.47
CA ALA A 192 9.00 0.94 9.67
C ALA A 192 9.19 2.31 9.02
N PHE A 193 8.63 2.51 7.83
CA PHE A 193 8.81 3.74 7.06
C PHE A 193 7.47 4.43 6.76
N ARG A 194 7.55 5.71 6.38
CA ARG A 194 6.43 6.49 5.87
C ARG A 194 6.84 7.32 4.68
N PHE A 195 5.92 7.49 3.75
CA PHE A 195 6.00 8.47 2.66
C PHE A 195 5.01 9.60 2.94
N LYS A 196 5.45 10.84 2.79
CA LYS A 196 4.58 12.02 2.69
C LYS A 196 4.83 12.71 1.35
N PHE A 197 3.83 12.65 0.50
CA PHE A 197 3.78 13.30 -0.79
C PHE A 197 3.36 14.76 -0.62
N ASP A 198 3.99 15.66 -1.35
CA ASP A 198 3.73 17.09 -1.23
C ASP A 198 2.46 17.50 -2.00
N THR A 199 1.37 17.70 -1.27
CA THR A 199 0.10 18.11 -1.84
C THR A 199 0.11 19.55 -2.37
N ALA A 200 1.02 20.42 -1.90
CA ALA A 200 1.13 21.79 -2.39
C ALA A 200 1.56 21.83 -3.86
N ILE A 201 2.29 20.81 -4.30
CA ILE A 201 2.67 20.60 -5.71
C ILE A 201 1.92 19.43 -6.36
N SER A 202 0.73 19.09 -5.83
CA SER A 202 -0.15 18.05 -6.36
C SER A 202 0.45 16.63 -6.42
N GLN A 203 1.51 16.34 -5.64
CA GLN A 203 2.01 14.99 -5.50
C GLN A 203 1.04 14.14 -4.67
N LYS A 204 0.80 12.92 -5.14
CA LYS A 204 -0.06 11.93 -4.50
C LYS A 204 0.27 10.53 -5.01
N PHE A 205 0.11 9.53 -4.15
CA PHE A 205 0.13 8.14 -4.54
C PHE A 205 -1.30 7.61 -4.62
N PHE A 206 -1.84 7.43 -5.83
CA PHE A 206 -3.22 6.96 -6.04
C PHE A 206 -4.23 7.61 -5.05
N HIS A 207 -4.28 8.95 -5.07
CA HIS A 207 -5.14 9.79 -4.22
C HIS A 207 -4.77 9.86 -2.73
N ARG A 208 -3.62 9.32 -2.32
CA ARG A 208 -3.12 9.37 -0.94
C ARG A 208 -1.91 10.30 -0.82
N PRO A 209 -1.95 11.29 0.08
CA PRO A 209 -0.82 12.16 0.39
C PRO A 209 0.17 11.48 1.35
N ASN A 210 -0.25 10.45 2.08
CA ASN A 210 0.58 9.76 3.06
C ASN A 210 0.33 8.25 2.99
N LEU A 211 1.39 7.48 3.21
CA LEU A 211 1.35 6.01 3.35
C LEU A 211 2.38 5.57 4.36
N LYS A 212 2.18 4.38 4.93
CA LYS A 212 3.13 3.74 5.83
C LYS A 212 3.53 2.37 5.28
N LEU A 213 4.79 2.02 5.50
CA LEU A 213 5.33 0.68 5.32
C LEU A 213 5.61 0.10 6.71
N ARG A 214 4.76 -0.80 7.16
CA ARG A 214 4.94 -1.50 8.45
C ARG A 214 5.94 -2.65 8.27
N SER A 215 6.94 -2.71 9.14
CA SER A 215 8.01 -3.72 9.07
C SER A 215 7.53 -5.12 9.45
N MET A 216 6.41 -5.19 10.19
CA MET A 216 5.83 -6.41 10.76
C MET A 216 6.79 -7.19 11.67
N VAL A 217 7.80 -6.52 12.22
CA VAL A 217 8.90 -7.17 12.95
C VAL A 217 8.46 -7.86 14.25
N MET A 218 7.38 -7.38 14.87
CA MET A 218 6.81 -7.97 16.09
C MET A 218 5.81 -9.10 15.81
N ASP A 219 5.43 -9.33 14.56
CA ASP A 219 4.51 -10.38 14.15
C ASP A 219 5.29 -11.50 13.43
N PRO A 220 5.56 -12.65 14.10
CA PRO A 220 6.31 -13.75 13.49
C PRO A 220 5.69 -14.31 12.21
N THR A 221 4.38 -14.15 12.00
CA THR A 221 3.72 -14.59 10.77
C THR A 221 3.70 -13.49 9.71
N MET A 222 3.86 -12.24 10.14
CA MET A 222 3.57 -11.02 9.39
C MET A 222 2.11 -10.93 8.89
N MET A 223 1.23 -11.88 9.18
CA MET A 223 -0.10 -11.93 8.55
C MET A 223 -1.22 -11.34 9.40
N ARG A 224 -1.04 -11.17 10.72
CA ARG A 224 -2.14 -10.87 11.65
C ARG A 224 -2.87 -9.60 11.27
N GLU A 225 -2.11 -8.55 10.97
CA GLU A 225 -2.68 -7.26 10.63
C GLU A 225 -3.39 -7.27 9.27
N MET A 226 -2.80 -7.89 8.25
CA MET A 226 -3.43 -8.01 6.94
C MET A 226 -4.73 -8.83 7.03
N LEU A 227 -4.72 -9.93 7.79
CA LEU A 227 -5.90 -10.76 8.01
C LEU A 227 -7.00 -10.00 8.74
N TYR A 228 -6.65 -9.21 9.77
CA TYR A 228 -7.63 -8.40 10.50
C TYR A 228 -8.22 -7.29 9.63
N ILE A 229 -7.40 -6.65 8.77
CA ILE A 229 -7.89 -5.72 7.74
C ILE A 229 -8.90 -6.40 6.82
N ASP A 230 -8.59 -7.60 6.32
CA ASP A 230 -9.48 -8.36 5.43
C ASP A 230 -10.79 -8.77 6.14
N MET A 231 -10.73 -9.11 7.43
CA MET A 231 -11.91 -9.42 8.25
C MET A 231 -12.80 -8.19 8.45
N LEU A 232 -12.22 -7.04 8.79
CA LEU A 232 -12.94 -5.76 8.91
C LEU A 232 -13.61 -5.37 7.59
N ASN A 233 -12.89 -5.50 6.46
CA ASN A 233 -13.44 -5.25 5.13
C ASN A 233 -14.60 -6.21 4.80
N SER A 234 -14.46 -7.50 5.12
CA SER A 234 -15.52 -8.51 4.93
C SER A 234 -16.78 -8.21 5.77
N ALA A 235 -16.60 -7.64 6.96
CA ALA A 235 -17.69 -7.20 7.83
C ALA A 235 -18.29 -5.84 7.45
N GLY A 236 -17.77 -5.19 6.38
CA GLY A 236 -18.23 -3.86 5.96
C GLY A 236 -17.84 -2.74 6.91
N VAL A 237 -16.84 -2.94 7.77
CA VAL A 237 -16.30 -1.90 8.66
C VAL A 237 -15.29 -1.07 7.89
N ALA A 238 -15.43 0.26 7.95
CA ALA A 238 -14.48 1.17 7.34
C ALA A 238 -13.10 1.04 8.00
N THR A 239 -12.13 0.46 7.28
CA THR A 239 -10.77 0.21 7.79
C THR A 239 -9.70 0.62 6.78
N GLN A 240 -8.47 0.80 7.27
CA GLN A 240 -7.29 0.97 6.42
C GLN A 240 -7.16 -0.17 5.43
N GLN A 241 -6.68 0.12 4.23
CA GLN A 241 -6.36 -0.92 3.26
C GLN A 241 -4.90 -1.33 3.37
N GLY A 242 -4.61 -2.58 3.00
CA GLY A 242 -3.30 -3.19 3.10
C GLY A 242 -2.86 -3.87 1.80
N ALA A 243 -1.57 -3.85 1.50
CA ALA A 243 -0.98 -4.69 0.47
C ALA A 243 0.50 -4.99 0.75
N TRP A 244 0.95 -6.16 0.32
CA TRP A 244 2.34 -6.58 0.45
C TRP A 244 3.24 -5.89 -0.57
N VAL A 245 4.36 -5.35 -0.12
CA VAL A 245 5.36 -4.72 -0.98
C VAL A 245 6.78 -5.15 -0.62
N ARG A 246 7.64 -5.26 -1.64
CA ARG A 246 9.09 -5.31 -1.47
C ARG A 246 9.62 -3.89 -1.36
N LEU A 247 10.56 -3.66 -0.46
CA LEU A 247 11.25 -2.39 -0.34
C LEU A 247 12.71 -2.55 -0.72
N PHE A 248 13.19 -1.69 -1.61
CA PHE A 248 14.59 -1.48 -1.91
C PHE A 248 14.93 -0.01 -1.68
N ILE A 249 16.02 0.25 -0.98
CA ILE A 249 16.52 1.62 -0.76
C ILE A 249 17.97 1.68 -1.24
N ASN A 250 18.28 2.58 -2.17
CA ASN A 250 19.62 2.71 -2.76
C ASN A 250 20.16 1.36 -3.29
N ASN A 251 19.30 0.64 -4.03
CA ASN A 251 19.56 -0.69 -4.60
C ASN A 251 19.67 -1.85 -3.61
N GLU A 252 19.66 -1.58 -2.30
CA GLU A 252 19.73 -2.61 -1.28
C GLU A 252 18.35 -3.14 -0.90
N PRO A 253 18.17 -4.46 -0.73
CA PRO A 253 16.91 -5.04 -0.30
C PRO A 253 16.66 -4.78 1.19
N TYR A 254 15.55 -4.15 1.53
CA TYR A 254 15.08 -3.97 2.91
C TYR A 254 14.05 -5.04 3.31
N GLY A 255 13.56 -5.82 2.34
CA GLY A 255 12.67 -6.96 2.55
C GLY A 255 11.20 -6.67 2.30
N LEU A 256 10.34 -7.53 2.84
CA LEU A 256 8.88 -7.47 2.71
C LEU A 256 8.27 -6.54 3.77
N TYR A 257 7.33 -5.69 3.35
CA TYR A 257 6.60 -4.75 4.20
C TYR A 257 5.10 -4.84 3.92
N LEU A 258 4.30 -4.56 4.94
CA LEU A 258 2.88 -4.30 4.77
C LEU A 258 2.69 -2.81 4.49
N MET A 259 2.33 -2.46 3.26
CA MET A 259 1.92 -1.09 2.93
C MET A 259 0.48 -0.87 3.40
N VAL A 260 0.24 0.22 4.10
CA VAL A 260 -1.08 0.58 4.65
C VAL A 260 -1.39 2.05 4.45
N ASP A 261 -2.68 2.37 4.49
CA ASP A 261 -3.16 3.74 4.59
C ASP A 261 -2.61 4.47 5.82
N ASP A 262 -2.41 5.79 5.69
CA ASP A 262 -2.26 6.68 6.83
C ASP A 262 -3.63 7.24 7.23
N ILE A 263 -4.08 6.93 8.45
CA ILE A 263 -5.36 7.43 8.99
C ILE A 263 -5.26 8.94 9.16
N SER A 264 -5.83 9.65 8.20
CA SER A 264 -5.79 11.10 8.04
C SER A 264 -6.97 11.56 7.19
N GLY A 265 -7.08 12.85 6.85
CA GLY A 265 -8.19 13.36 6.04
C GLY A 265 -8.34 12.68 4.67
N SER A 266 -7.26 12.16 4.08
CA SER A 266 -7.36 11.36 2.85
C SER A 266 -8.02 10.00 3.08
N PHE A 267 -7.79 9.37 4.24
CA PHE A 267 -8.45 8.13 4.61
C PHE A 267 -9.95 8.35 4.76
N LEU A 268 -10.38 9.40 5.47
CA LEU A 268 -11.81 9.74 5.55
C LEU A 268 -12.42 9.93 4.17
N LYS A 269 -11.78 10.75 3.32
CA LYS A 269 -12.26 10.97 1.96
C LYS A 269 -12.33 9.69 1.12
N GLN A 270 -11.27 8.90 1.05
CA GLN A 270 -11.18 7.76 0.14
C GLN A 270 -11.90 6.51 0.66
N THR A 271 -11.83 6.27 1.96
CA THR A 271 -12.38 5.08 2.60
C THR A 271 -13.76 5.37 3.15
N VAL A 272 -13.94 6.37 4.03
CA VAL A 272 -15.23 6.60 4.72
C VAL A 272 -16.28 7.30 3.83
N HIS A 273 -15.85 8.12 2.86
CA HIS A 273 -16.76 8.84 1.96
C HIS A 273 -16.71 8.35 0.51
N GLY A 274 -16.09 7.19 0.25
CA GLY A 274 -16.05 6.57 -1.08
C GLY A 274 -15.37 7.42 -2.16
N GLY A 275 -14.55 8.40 -1.77
CA GLY A 275 -13.90 9.34 -2.68
C GLY A 275 -14.75 10.56 -3.06
N ASP A 276 -15.96 10.71 -2.53
CA ASP A 276 -16.84 11.85 -2.84
C ASP A 276 -16.18 13.17 -2.41
N SER A 277 -15.94 14.04 -3.38
CA SER A 277 -15.35 15.36 -3.15
C SER A 277 -16.32 16.38 -2.57
N LYS A 278 -17.62 16.08 -2.52
CA LYS A 278 -18.66 16.97 -2.01
C LYS A 278 -18.86 16.85 -0.50
N VAL A 279 -18.42 15.73 0.09
CA VAL A 279 -18.50 15.51 1.54
C VAL A 279 -17.31 16.18 2.20
N ALA A 280 -17.57 17.13 3.10
CA ALA A 280 -16.54 17.70 3.95
C ALA A 280 -16.05 16.64 4.95
N ASN A 281 -14.75 16.62 5.22
CA ASN A 281 -14.21 15.75 6.26
C ASN A 281 -14.73 16.22 7.63
N GLY A 282 -15.16 15.27 8.47
CA GLY A 282 -15.40 15.52 9.88
C GLY A 282 -14.12 15.48 10.73
N SER A 283 -14.31 15.49 12.04
CA SER A 283 -13.27 15.34 13.07
C SER A 283 -12.61 13.95 13.04
N LEU A 284 -11.30 13.89 13.32
CA LEU A 284 -10.59 12.64 13.58
C LEU A 284 -9.80 12.78 14.87
N VAL A 285 -10.04 11.88 15.82
CA VAL A 285 -9.34 11.84 17.09
C VAL A 285 -8.58 10.52 17.19
N GLN A 286 -7.27 10.60 17.39
CA GLN A 286 -6.45 9.43 17.67
C GLN A 286 -6.44 9.17 19.18
N MET A 287 -6.83 7.96 19.57
CA MET A 287 -6.77 7.49 20.95
C MET A 287 -5.37 6.89 21.23
N ASN A 288 -4.82 7.21 22.40
CA ASN A 288 -3.52 6.72 22.85
C ASN A 288 -3.60 6.16 24.27
N ALA A 289 -2.64 5.29 24.58
CA ALA A 289 -2.35 4.82 25.92
C ALA A 289 -0.85 4.91 26.16
N PHE A 290 -0.44 5.47 27.30
CA PHE A 290 0.97 5.55 27.69
C PHE A 290 1.13 5.72 29.20
N PRO A 291 2.22 5.19 29.77
CA PRO A 291 2.59 5.49 31.14
C PRO A 291 3.26 6.87 31.24
N GLU A 292 2.96 7.63 32.28
CA GLU A 292 3.65 8.86 32.66
C GLU A 292 3.75 8.95 34.19
N ASN A 293 4.95 9.23 34.72
CA ASN A 293 5.21 9.31 36.17
C ASN A 293 4.73 8.08 36.98
N GLY A 294 4.80 6.88 36.39
CA GLY A 294 4.37 5.63 37.04
C GLY A 294 2.85 5.41 37.05
N GLN A 295 2.06 6.29 36.45
CA GLN A 295 0.62 6.12 36.23
C GLN A 295 0.34 5.76 34.77
N GLN A 296 -0.63 4.87 34.56
CA GLN A 296 -1.10 4.52 33.22
C GLN A 296 -2.22 5.48 32.80
N PHE A 297 -2.04 6.13 31.67
CA PHE A 297 -3.06 6.99 31.07
C PHE A 297 -3.62 6.32 29.82
N ASN A 298 -4.95 6.17 29.78
CA ASN A 298 -5.67 5.54 28.68
C ASN A 298 -6.74 6.47 28.12
N ALA A 299 -6.89 6.48 26.81
CA ALA A 299 -8.12 6.91 26.16
C ALA A 299 -9.15 5.78 26.28
N ASP A 300 -10.03 5.89 27.28
CA ASP A 300 -10.97 4.87 27.75
C ASP A 300 -12.45 5.24 27.48
N LEU A 301 -12.69 6.38 26.84
CA LEU A 301 -14.02 6.99 26.60
C LEU A 301 -14.83 7.27 27.88
N VAL A 302 -14.19 7.27 29.06
CA VAL A 302 -14.85 7.63 30.32
C VAL A 302 -14.97 9.15 30.41
N TYR A 303 -16.18 9.66 30.67
CA TYR A 303 -16.39 11.08 30.94
C TYR A 303 -15.74 11.50 32.25
N LYS A 304 -14.77 12.42 32.17
CA LYS A 304 -14.00 12.94 33.33
C LYS A 304 -14.42 14.35 33.74
N GLY A 305 -15.13 15.04 32.86
CA GLY A 305 -15.63 16.38 33.07
C GLY A 305 -15.84 17.11 31.73
N PRO A 306 -16.41 18.33 31.75
CA PRO A 306 -16.80 19.06 30.55
C PRO A 306 -15.64 19.80 29.87
N SER A 307 -14.47 19.87 30.50
CA SER A 307 -13.32 20.66 30.04
C SER A 307 -12.23 19.76 29.45
N LEU A 308 -11.52 20.24 28.43
CA LEU A 308 -10.31 19.58 27.92
C LEU A 308 -9.27 19.33 29.02
N ALA A 309 -9.20 20.21 30.02
CA ALA A 309 -8.28 20.09 31.15
C ALA A 309 -8.58 18.88 32.06
N ASP A 310 -9.77 18.29 31.98
CA ASP A 310 -10.16 17.11 32.76
C ASP A 310 -9.54 15.80 32.19
N TYR A 311 -8.88 15.89 31.03
CA TYR A 311 -8.30 14.75 30.31
C TYR A 311 -6.78 14.89 30.19
N GLN A 312 -6.07 13.77 30.32
CA GLN A 312 -4.61 13.77 30.17
C GLN A 312 -4.20 14.19 28.76
N LYS A 313 -3.30 15.17 28.68
CA LYS A 313 -2.76 15.65 27.42
C LYS A 313 -2.11 14.51 26.64
N GLY A 314 -2.53 14.33 25.39
CA GLY A 314 -1.99 13.30 24.50
C GLY A 314 -2.75 11.98 24.50
N ASN A 315 -3.68 11.73 25.43
CA ASN A 315 -4.57 10.55 25.36
C ASN A 315 -5.48 10.62 24.14
N TYR A 316 -6.02 11.80 23.86
CA TYR A 316 -6.83 12.08 22.68
C TYR A 316 -6.11 13.14 21.85
N ASP A 317 -5.64 12.74 20.66
CA ASP A 317 -4.87 13.59 19.75
C ASP A 317 -5.73 13.92 18.52
N SER A 318 -6.30 15.12 18.51
CA SER A 318 -7.11 15.63 17.42
C SER A 318 -6.28 15.90 16.17
N LYS A 319 -6.71 15.30 15.06
CA LYS A 319 -6.21 15.64 13.73
C LYS A 319 -7.15 16.67 13.12
N LYS A 320 -6.62 17.86 12.84
CA LYS A 320 -7.36 18.90 12.11
C LYS A 320 -7.57 18.45 10.66
N LEU A 321 -8.82 18.29 10.24
CA LEU A 321 -9.14 17.77 8.91
C LEU A 321 -9.89 18.77 8.00
N GLY A 322 -10.43 19.87 8.55
CA GLY A 322 -11.15 20.90 7.78
C GLY A 322 -10.71 22.36 8.02
N PRO A 323 -11.08 23.29 7.12
CA PRO A 323 -11.00 24.73 7.35
C PRO A 323 -12.10 25.16 8.33
N GLY A 324 -11.73 25.78 9.45
CA GLY A 324 -12.66 26.24 10.49
C GLY A 324 -12.50 25.51 11.82
N ASP A 325 -12.06 24.25 11.81
CA ASP A 325 -11.82 23.50 13.04
C ASP A 325 -10.68 24.15 13.85
N THR A 326 -10.96 24.42 15.13
CA THR A 326 -9.88 24.59 16.11
C THR A 326 -9.36 23.20 16.50
N ALA A 327 -8.17 23.13 17.12
CA ALA A 327 -7.69 21.85 17.65
C ALA A 327 -8.57 21.31 18.80
N GLU A 328 -9.42 22.17 19.37
CA GLU A 328 -10.24 21.92 20.55
C GLU A 328 -11.64 21.39 20.20
N GLU A 329 -12.24 21.84 19.08
CA GLU A 329 -13.58 21.40 18.63
C GLU A 329 -13.72 19.85 18.53
N PRO A 330 -12.80 19.10 17.90
CA PRO A 330 -12.91 17.65 17.82
C PRO A 330 -12.93 16.93 19.19
N ILE A 331 -12.24 17.48 20.19
CA ILE A 331 -12.29 16.90 21.54
C ILE A 331 -13.60 17.24 22.22
N LYS A 332 -14.16 18.43 21.98
CA LYS A 332 -15.43 18.83 22.57
C LYS A 332 -16.57 17.90 22.13
N GLU A 333 -16.67 17.63 20.83
CA GLU A 333 -17.65 16.65 20.30
C GLU A 333 -17.48 15.27 20.95
N LEU A 334 -16.23 14.83 21.14
CA LEU A 334 -15.95 13.57 21.80
C LEU A 334 -16.29 13.60 23.31
N ILE A 335 -16.07 14.70 24.02
CA ILE A 335 -16.46 14.88 25.43
C ILE A 335 -17.98 14.81 25.57
N ASP A 336 -18.72 15.47 24.67
CA ASP A 336 -20.19 15.43 24.65
C ASP A 336 -20.68 14.00 24.40
N PHE A 337 -20.04 13.26 23.47
CA PHE A 337 -20.31 11.83 23.26
C PHE A 337 -19.99 10.96 24.50
N MET A 338 -18.87 11.21 25.19
CA MET A 338 -18.55 10.51 26.45
C MET A 338 -19.58 10.83 27.54
N LYS A 339 -20.14 12.03 27.56
CA LYS A 339 -21.21 12.40 28.50
C LYS A 339 -22.50 11.66 28.18
N ASP A 340 -22.87 11.60 26.90
CA ASP A 340 -24.00 10.78 26.45
C ASP A 340 -23.81 9.30 26.86
N LEU A 341 -22.60 8.74 26.71
CA LEU A 341 -22.29 7.38 27.18
C LEU A 341 -22.46 7.21 28.70
N GLN A 342 -22.03 8.19 29.50
CA GLN A 342 -22.15 8.15 30.96
C GLN A 342 -23.62 8.26 31.42
N ASP A 343 -24.41 9.10 30.76
CA ASP A 343 -25.79 9.40 31.13
C ASP A 343 -26.80 8.40 30.58
N PHE A 344 -26.41 7.62 29.57
CA PHE A 344 -27.28 6.66 28.93
C PHE A 344 -27.67 5.52 29.88
N ASP A 345 -28.96 5.44 30.19
CA ASP A 345 -29.57 4.30 30.86
C ASP A 345 -30.56 3.61 29.91
N PRO A 346 -30.27 2.38 29.43
CA PRO A 346 -31.15 1.66 28.52
C PRO A 346 -32.50 1.28 29.17
N ALA A 347 -32.60 1.24 30.51
CA ALA A 347 -33.85 0.92 31.20
C ALA A 347 -34.85 2.09 31.19
N SER A 348 -34.34 3.33 31.15
CA SER A 348 -35.18 4.54 31.11
C SER A 348 -35.29 5.18 29.73
N THR A 349 -34.47 4.76 28.76
CA THR A 349 -34.48 5.30 27.40
C THR A 349 -35.58 4.62 26.57
N PRO A 350 -36.61 5.35 26.06
CA PRO A 350 -37.74 4.73 25.37
C PRO A 350 -37.37 3.93 24.11
N ASP A 351 -36.35 4.38 23.38
CA ASP A 351 -35.78 3.66 22.25
C ASP A 351 -34.24 3.73 22.31
N PRO A 352 -33.60 2.76 23.00
CA PRO A 352 -32.16 2.74 23.20
C PRO A 352 -31.38 2.61 21.88
N ILE A 353 -31.97 1.99 20.85
CA ILE A 353 -31.31 1.77 19.56
C ILE A 353 -31.33 3.08 18.76
N ALA A 354 -32.52 3.67 18.58
CA ALA A 354 -32.64 4.93 17.85
C ALA A 354 -31.86 6.06 18.53
N TYR A 355 -31.71 6.03 19.87
CA TYR A 355 -30.86 6.96 20.60
C TYR A 355 -29.40 6.95 20.10
N TRP A 356 -28.84 5.77 19.84
CA TRP A 356 -27.46 5.60 19.38
C TRP A 356 -27.30 5.76 17.87
N GLU A 357 -28.28 5.34 17.07
CA GLU A 357 -28.27 5.54 15.61
C GLU A 357 -28.22 7.02 15.20
N GLN A 358 -28.70 7.93 16.06
CA GLN A 358 -28.60 9.38 15.84
C GLN A 358 -27.22 9.97 16.19
N ARG A 359 -26.39 9.23 16.92
CA ARG A 359 -25.10 9.71 17.48
C ARG A 359 -23.89 9.12 16.80
N MET A 360 -24.00 7.88 16.32
CA MET A 360 -22.91 7.17 15.68
C MET A 360 -23.44 6.17 14.65
N ASP A 361 -22.55 5.67 13.80
CA ASP A 361 -22.78 4.46 13.03
C ASP A 361 -22.83 3.25 13.99
N PHE A 362 -24.00 3.04 14.61
CA PHE A 362 -24.18 2.07 15.67
C PHE A 362 -23.95 0.63 15.19
N ASP A 363 -24.46 0.30 14.02
CA ASP A 363 -24.26 -1.02 13.40
C ASP A 363 -22.78 -1.23 13.02
N GLY A 364 -22.12 -0.25 12.41
CA GLY A 364 -20.68 -0.29 12.15
C GLY A 364 -19.84 -0.47 13.42
N PHE A 365 -20.20 0.22 14.51
CA PHE A 365 -19.58 0.05 15.82
C PHE A 365 -19.76 -1.37 16.38
N LEU A 366 -20.98 -1.92 16.36
CA LEU A 366 -21.25 -3.28 16.86
C LEU A 366 -20.47 -4.34 16.08
N ARG A 367 -20.33 -4.18 14.76
CA ARG A 367 -19.51 -5.07 13.92
C ARG A 367 -18.02 -4.96 14.28
N CYS A 368 -17.53 -3.76 14.54
CA CYS A 368 -16.16 -3.53 15.03
C CYS A 368 -15.94 -4.24 16.38
N MET A 369 -16.87 -4.07 17.34
CA MET A 369 -16.81 -4.73 18.64
C MET A 369 -16.83 -6.26 18.55
N ALA A 370 -17.64 -6.81 17.64
CA ALA A 370 -17.69 -8.25 17.41
C ALA A 370 -16.35 -8.78 16.89
N LEU A 371 -15.66 -8.04 16.01
CA LEU A 371 -14.34 -8.41 15.50
C LEU A 371 -13.24 -8.25 16.56
N GLU A 372 -13.30 -7.21 17.38
CA GLU A 372 -12.37 -7.01 18.49
C GLU A 372 -12.46 -8.15 19.51
N TYR A 373 -13.67 -8.66 19.78
CA TYR A 373 -13.86 -9.84 20.64
C TYR A 373 -13.25 -11.13 20.04
N LEU A 374 -13.21 -11.25 18.72
CA LEU A 374 -12.64 -12.41 18.02
C LEU A 374 -11.12 -12.34 17.84
N GLY A 375 -10.53 -11.14 17.96
CA GLY A 375 -9.15 -10.80 17.59
C GLY A 375 -8.08 -11.19 18.61
#